data_AF-A0A8T7JEE5-F1
#
_entry.id   AF-A0A8T7JEE5-F1
#
_cell.length_a   1.000
_cell.length_b   1.000
_cell.length_c   1.000
_cell.angle_alpha   90.00
_cell.angle_beta   90.00
_cell.angle_gamma   90.00
#
_symmetry.space_group_name_H-M   'P 1'
#
loop_
_entity.id
_entity.type
_entity.pdbx_description
1 polymer ?
#
loop_
_entity_poly.entity_id
_entity_poly.type
_entity_poly.pdbx_seq_one_letter_code
_entity_poly.pdbx_strand_id
1 'polypeptide(L)' 'LYEHKVFVQGQIWGVNSFDQWGVELGKQLGDQVHEALMAERDADISKDFDSSTLGLINAFRNMKNKL' A
#
# COMPACT_ATOMS: atom_id res chain seq x y z
N LEU A 1 0.29 -31.74 8.56
CA LEU A 1 1.52 -31.54 9.36
C LEU A 1 1.88 -30.05 9.54
N TYR A 2 1.86 -29.22 8.48
CA TYR A 2 2.34 -27.83 8.56
C TYR A 2 1.39 -26.83 9.26
N GLU A 3 0.08 -26.96 9.08
CA GLU A 3 -0.90 -26.03 9.69
C GLU A 3 -0.86 -26.08 11.22
N HIS A 4 -0.89 -27.29 11.80
CA HIS A 4 -0.75 -27.45 13.26
C HIS A 4 0.62 -27.00 13.78
N LYS A 5 1.69 -27.12 12.98
CA LYS A 5 3.01 -26.58 13.33
C LYS A 5 2.97 -25.06 13.46
N VAL A 6 2.31 -24.35 12.54
CA VAL A 6 2.16 -22.88 12.60
C VAL A 6 1.27 -22.48 13.76
N PHE A 7 0.16 -23.19 13.98
CA PHE A 7 -0.74 -22.97 15.12
C PHE A 7 -0.01 -23.06 16.47
N VAL A 8 0.76 -24.13 16.70
CA VAL A 8 1.49 -24.32 17.98
C VAL A 8 2.53 -23.21 18.19
N GLN A 9 3.23 -22.77 17.14
CA GLN A 9 4.15 -21.63 17.23
C GLN A 9 3.43 -20.33 17.62
N GLY A 10 2.26 -20.05 17.02
CA GLY A 10 1.44 -18.90 17.38
C GLY A 10 1.03 -18.90 18.86
N GLN A 11 0.61 -20.06 19.38
CA GLN A 11 0.26 -20.22 20.79
C GLN A 11 1.46 -20.00 21.72
N ILE A 12 2.65 -20.52 21.38
CA ILE A 12 3.87 -20.30 22.17
C ILE A 12 4.24 -18.81 22.23
N TRP A 13 4.12 -18.09 21.12
CA TRP A 13 4.45 -16.67 21.06
C TRP A 13 3.31 -15.74 21.52
N GLY A 14 2.12 -16.28 21.82
CA GLY A 14 0.96 -15.47 22.19
C GLY A 14 0.48 -14.55 21.05
N VAL A 15 0.70 -14.94 19.79
CA VAL A 15 0.27 -14.19 18.60
C VAL A 15 -0.88 -14.92 17.94
N ASN A 16 -1.85 -14.17 17.42
CA ASN A 16 -2.95 -14.72 16.66
C ASN A 16 -2.51 -15.08 15.23
N SER A 17 -2.35 -16.38 14.94
CA SER A 17 -1.95 -16.86 13.60
C SER A 17 -3.06 -16.79 12.54
N PHE A 18 -4.26 -16.35 12.90
CA PHE A 18 -5.42 -16.33 12.00
C PHE A 18 -5.86 -14.92 11.59
N ASP A 19 -5.25 -13.87 12.15
CA ASP A 19 -5.47 -12.50 11.69
C ASP A 19 -4.41 -12.03 10.70
N GLN A 20 -4.71 -10.92 10.03
CA GLN A 20 -3.88 -10.36 8.96
C GLN A 20 -4.06 -8.85 8.85
N TRP A 21 -4.13 -8.14 9.99
CA TRP A 21 -4.34 -6.68 10.03
C TRP A 21 -3.30 -5.89 9.23
N GLY A 22 -2.07 -6.41 9.11
CA GLY A 22 -0.98 -5.77 8.37
C GLY A 22 -1.23 -5.54 6.88
N VAL A 23 -2.28 -6.13 6.29
CA VAL A 23 -2.61 -5.93 4.86
C VAL A 23 -3.47 -4.70 4.61
N GLU A 24 -4.16 -4.16 5.62
CA GLU A 24 -5.22 -3.18 5.41
C GLU A 24 -4.69 -1.80 5.02
N LEU A 25 -3.68 -1.31 5.72
CA LEU A 25 -3.09 0.00 5.43
C LEU A 25 -2.50 0.08 4.02
N GLY A 26 -1.85 -1.00 3.57
CA GLY A 26 -1.30 -1.09 2.21
C GLY A 26 -2.38 -1.02 1.14
N LYS A 27 -3.55 -1.63 1.37
CA LYS A 27 -4.70 -1.54 0.45
C LYS A 27 -5.24 -0.12 0.40
N GLN A 28 -5.44 0.52 1.55
CA GLN A 28 -5.94 1.90 1.63
C GLN A 28 -4.99 2.90 0.95
N LEU A 29 -3.69 2.81 1.22
CA LEU A 29 -2.69 3.67 0.58
C LEU A 29 -2.57 3.37 -0.91
N GLY A 30 -2.68 2.10 -1.31
CA GLY A 30 -2.66 1.67 -2.70
C GLY A 30 -3.78 2.32 -3.52
N ASP A 31 -5.01 2.36 -2.98
CA ASP A 31 -6.15 3.01 -3.64
C ASP A 31 -5.90 4.52 -3.82
N GLN A 32 -5.39 5.21 -2.79
CA GLN A 32 -5.07 6.64 -2.86
C GLN A 32 -3.97 6.94 -3.88
N VAL A 33 -2.91 6.13 -3.92
CA VAL A 33 -1.83 6.28 -4.90
C VAL A 33 -2.37 6.01 -6.32
N HIS A 34 -3.22 5.00 -6.48
CA HIS A 34 -3.84 4.70 -7.78
C HIS A 34 -4.65 5.88 -8.31
N GLU A 35 -5.50 6.49 -7.49
CA GLU A 35 -6.26 7.69 -7.83
C GLU A 35 -5.32 8.85 -8.24
N ALA A 36 -4.25 9.09 -7.47
CA ALA A 36 -3.29 10.14 -7.78
C ALA A 36 -2.53 9.92 -9.11
N LEU A 37 -2.22 8.66 -9.45
CA LEU A 37 -1.59 8.32 -10.73
C LEU A 37 -2.54 8.51 -11.92
N MET A 38 -3.84 8.29 -11.72
CA MET A 38 -4.87 8.41 -12.76
C MET A 38 -5.45 9.81 -12.90
N ALA A 39 -5.24 10.68 -11.91
CA ALA A 39 -5.63 12.08 -11.96
C ALA A 39 -5.09 12.78 -13.22
N GLU A 40 -5.94 13.56 -13.88
CA GLU A 40 -5.56 14.32 -15.09
C GLU A 40 -4.92 15.67 -14.74
N ARG A 41 -5.30 16.28 -13.62
CA ARG A 41 -4.76 17.57 -13.16
C ARG A 41 -4.07 17.43 -11.83
N ASP A 42 -3.00 18.21 -11.63
CA ASP A 42 -2.21 18.17 -10.38
C ASP A 42 -3.02 18.65 -9.16
N ALA A 43 -4.03 19.49 -9.38
CA ALA A 43 -4.94 19.94 -8.33
C ALA A 43 -5.80 18.80 -7.75
N ASP A 44 -5.91 17.68 -8.47
CA ASP A 44 -6.71 16.52 -8.07
C ASP A 44 -5.86 15.48 -7.29
N ILE A 45 -4.57 15.71 -7.06
CA ILE A 45 -3.71 14.86 -6.20
C ILE A 45 -3.86 15.25 -4.73
N SER A 46 -4.06 14.26 -3.85
CA SER A 46 -4.01 14.45 -2.40
C SER A 46 -2.69 15.08 -1.94
N LYS A 47 -2.77 16.13 -1.13
CA LYS A 47 -1.60 16.85 -0.60
C LYS A 47 -0.92 16.15 0.58
N ASP A 48 -1.46 15.03 1.03
CA ASP A 48 -0.99 14.34 2.24
C ASP A 48 0.17 13.36 1.98
N PHE A 49 0.60 13.22 0.72
CA PHE A 49 1.78 12.42 0.40
C PHE A 49 3.08 13.10 0.82
N ASP A 50 4.01 12.31 1.34
CA ASP A 50 5.36 12.78 1.59
C ASP A 50 6.09 13.11 0.28
N SER A 51 7.20 13.86 0.39
CA SER A 51 7.95 14.34 -0.77
C SER A 51 8.52 13.23 -1.65
N SER A 52 8.85 12.07 -1.08
CA SER A 52 9.35 10.92 -1.86
C SER A 52 8.23 10.35 -2.74
N THR A 53 7.08 10.07 -2.12
CA THR A 53 5.91 9.52 -2.82
C THR A 53 5.41 10.47 -3.91
N LEU A 54 5.29 11.77 -3.61
CA LEU A 54 4.90 12.78 -4.60
C LEU A 54 5.89 12.88 -5.77
N GLY A 55 7.19 12.79 -5.48
CA GLY A 55 8.24 12.79 -6.51
C GLY A 55 8.08 11.63 -7.50
N LEU A 56 7.80 10.42 -7.00
CA LEU A 56 7.57 9.24 -7.83
C LEU A 56 6.28 9.32 -8.65
N ILE A 57 5.18 9.80 -8.05
CA ILE A 57 3.90 10.00 -8.75
C ILE A 57 4.09 10.96 -9.94
N ASN A 58 4.77 12.09 -9.71
CA ASN A 58 5.03 13.08 -10.75
C ASN A 58 5.96 12.53 -11.84
N ALA A 59 7.00 11.78 -11.46
CA ALA A 59 7.87 11.11 -12.42
C ALA A 59 7.09 10.15 -13.33
N PHE A 60 6.20 9.33 -12.75
CA PHE A 60 5.34 8.40 -13.50
C PHE A 60 4.41 9.14 -14.47
N ARG A 61 3.69 10.17 -14.02
CA ARG A 61 2.74 10.92 -14.86
C ARG A 61 3.45 11.62 -16.02
N ASN A 62 4.63 12.19 -15.77
CA ASN A 62 5.48 12.78 -16.82
C ASN A 62 5.94 11.75 -17.86
N MET A 63 6.21 10.50 -17.46
CA MET A 63 6.55 9.43 -18.39
C MET A 63 5.34 9.00 -19.23
N LYS A 64 4.16 8.87 -18.60
CA LYS A 64 2.90 8.53 -19.28
C LYS A 64 2.53 9.56 -20.36
N ASN A 65 2.71 10.86 -20.09
CA ASN A 65 2.38 11.93 -21.04
C ASN A 65 3.33 12.04 -22.24
N LYS A 66 4.48 11.36 -22.20
CA LYS A 66 5.47 11.34 -23.30
C LYS A 66 5.27 10.17 -24.27
N LEU A 67 4.39 9.23 -23.93
CA LEU A 67 4.00 8.08 -24.76
C LEU A 67 2.72 8.42 -25.52
#